data_AF-A0A9D7KQ89-F1
#
_entry.id   AF-A0A9D7KQ89-F1
#
_cell.length_a   1.000
_cell.length_b   1.000
_cell.length_c   1.000
_cell.angle_alpha   90.00
_cell.angle_beta   90.00
_cell.angle_gamma   90.00
#
_symmetry.space_group_name_H-M   'P 1'
#
loop_
_entity.id
_entity.type
_entity.pdbx_description
1 polymer ?
#
loop_
_entity_poly.entity_id
_entity_poly.type
_entity_poly.pdbx_seq_one_letter_code
_entity_poly.pdbx_strand_id
1 'polypeptide(L)'
;MSTTEPLILPLSTDWRVAMGLGAASVLENALSFHHIYGFPYIPGQSFKGAIRSFVINMYFGSESDALQNVMFCTLFGSDDKGVTKERAGELIFFDVYPSTAPKIEMDILNPHYPDYYRDKNPKPPGDYYSPVPVNFLTVKATTYNFIVVLPKDGDNEFDDKIWGVTTKRKLVNEWIGKALSIFGIGAKTAVGYGRFSKIN
;
A
#
# COMPACT_ATOMS: atom_id res chain seq x y z
N MET A 1 -8.25 19.40 -22.37
CA MET A 1 -8.41 18.40 -21.30
C MET A 1 -9.04 19.10 -20.10
N SER A 2 -10.33 18.87 -19.85
CA SER A 2 -11.00 19.37 -18.63
C SER A 2 -10.65 18.42 -17.49
N THR A 3 -9.86 18.87 -16.53
CA THR A 3 -9.34 18.09 -15.40
C THR A 3 -10.37 18.04 -14.28
N THR A 4 -10.79 16.83 -13.88
CA THR A 4 -11.50 16.58 -12.63
C THR A 4 -10.60 16.89 -11.44
N GLU A 5 -11.13 17.44 -10.36
CA GLU A 5 -10.34 17.72 -9.15
C GLU A 5 -9.79 16.42 -8.54
N PRO A 6 -8.49 16.37 -8.20
CA PRO A 6 -7.87 15.21 -7.58
C PRO A 6 -8.49 14.94 -6.21
N LEU A 7 -8.61 13.67 -5.86
CA LEU A 7 -8.93 13.24 -4.50
C LEU A 7 -7.64 13.27 -3.68
N ILE A 8 -7.62 14.09 -2.63
CA ILE A 8 -6.47 14.26 -1.73
C ILE A 8 -6.88 13.85 -0.33
N LEU A 9 -6.20 12.84 0.24
CA LEU A 9 -6.40 12.39 1.61
C LEU A 9 -5.13 12.66 2.44
N PRO A 10 -5.15 13.65 3.34
CA PRO A 10 -4.07 13.86 4.28
C PRO A 10 -4.19 12.84 5.43
N LEU A 11 -3.18 12.00 5.60
CA LEU A 11 -3.15 10.93 6.61
C LEU A 11 -1.83 10.96 7.39
N SER A 12 -1.88 10.61 8.67
CA SER A 12 -0.70 10.49 9.53
C SER A 12 -0.38 9.02 9.80
N THR A 13 0.90 8.70 9.92
CA THR A 13 1.36 7.39 10.38
C THR A 13 0.92 7.14 11.82
N ASP A 14 0.31 5.99 12.10
CA ASP A 14 -0.06 5.59 13.46
C ASP A 14 1.17 5.21 14.29
N TRP A 15 2.15 4.60 13.64
CA TRP A 15 3.40 4.19 14.26
C TRP A 15 4.59 4.41 13.32
N ARG A 16 5.26 3.33 12.91
CA ARG A 16 6.43 3.33 12.04
C ARG A 16 6.07 2.80 10.67
N VAL A 17 6.63 3.41 9.64
CA VAL A 17 6.55 2.94 8.26
C VAL A 17 7.91 2.36 7.87
N ALA A 18 7.90 1.15 7.36
CA ALA A 18 9.02 0.54 6.67
C ALA A 18 8.59 0.26 5.22
N MET A 19 9.45 0.48 4.25
CA MET A 19 9.21 0.40 2.81
C MET A 19 10.34 -0.39 2.13
N GLY A 20 10.10 -1.68 1.84
CA GLY A 20 10.98 -2.51 1.02
C GLY A 20 12.11 -3.19 1.78
N LEU A 21 12.01 -4.50 1.99
CA LEU A 21 13.11 -5.36 2.44
C LEU A 21 13.48 -6.23 1.23
N GLY A 22 14.67 -6.07 0.65
CA GLY A 22 15.08 -6.93 -0.47
C GLY A 22 16.00 -6.35 -1.54
N ALA A 23 16.56 -5.14 -1.39
CA ALA A 23 17.60 -4.63 -2.31
C ALA A 23 18.99 -4.66 -1.65
N ALA A 24 20.04 -4.76 -2.47
CA ALA A 24 21.35 -5.35 -2.17
C ALA A 24 22.23 -4.64 -1.11
N SER A 25 21.78 -3.58 -0.43
CA SER A 25 22.56 -2.88 0.59
C SER A 25 21.80 -2.69 1.92
N VAL A 26 22.53 -2.81 3.04
CA VAL A 26 21.99 -2.80 4.42
C VAL A 26 21.21 -1.51 4.76
N LEU A 27 21.46 -0.39 4.07
CA LEU A 27 20.81 0.90 4.30
C LEU A 27 19.59 1.16 3.39
N GLU A 28 19.56 0.61 2.17
CA GLU A 28 18.41 0.71 1.24
C GLU A 28 17.29 -0.30 1.57
N ASN A 29 17.53 -1.15 2.57
CA ASN A 29 16.68 -2.27 2.96
C ASN A 29 15.38 -1.90 3.69
N ALA A 30 14.97 -0.63 3.69
CA ALA A 30 13.72 -0.29 4.36
C ALA A 30 13.04 0.99 3.90
N LEU A 31 13.60 1.79 2.98
CA LEU A 31 12.90 2.98 2.48
C LEU A 31 13.14 3.19 0.98
N SER A 32 12.08 3.52 0.23
CA SER A 32 12.22 4.04 -1.13
C SER A 32 12.62 5.52 -1.05
N PHE A 33 13.85 5.84 -1.46
CA PHE A 33 14.35 7.21 -1.44
C PHE A 33 14.18 7.88 -2.80
N HIS A 34 13.79 9.16 -2.78
CA HIS A 34 13.74 9.94 -4.00
C HIS A 34 15.17 10.19 -4.50
N HIS A 35 15.51 9.64 -5.66
CA HIS A 35 16.87 9.67 -6.24
C HIS A 35 17.53 11.06 -6.31
N ILE A 36 16.76 12.14 -6.49
CA ILE A 36 17.29 13.52 -6.51
C ILE A 36 17.36 14.16 -5.11
N TYR A 37 16.37 13.92 -4.25
CA TYR A 37 16.17 14.71 -3.03
C TYR A 37 16.54 13.95 -1.75
N GLY A 38 16.77 12.64 -1.84
CA GLY A 38 17.22 11.82 -0.72
C GLY A 38 16.20 11.62 0.41
N PHE A 39 14.96 12.09 0.27
CA PHE A 39 13.90 11.84 1.26
C PHE A 39 13.11 10.56 0.95
N PRO A 40 12.63 9.84 1.97
CA PRO A 40 11.80 8.66 1.79
C PRO A 40 10.41 9.02 1.28
N TYR A 41 9.92 8.25 0.31
CA TYR A 41 8.57 8.37 -0.24
C TYR A 41 7.92 7.00 -0.41
N ILE A 42 6.62 7.00 -0.67
CA ILE A 42 5.88 5.78 -0.99
C ILE A 42 5.58 5.79 -2.49
N PRO A 43 6.09 4.81 -3.28
CA PRO A 43 5.81 4.75 -4.70
C PRO A 43 4.32 4.58 -5.00
N GLY A 44 3.83 5.23 -6.04
CA GLY A 44 2.43 5.17 -6.48
C GLY A 44 1.97 3.77 -6.84
N GLN A 45 2.90 2.91 -7.31
CA GLN A 45 2.63 1.48 -7.51
C GLN A 45 2.35 0.72 -6.21
N SER A 46 3.07 1.04 -5.13
CA SER A 46 2.83 0.44 -3.80
C SER A 46 1.50 0.94 -3.26
N PHE A 47 1.18 2.21 -3.48
CA PHE A 47 -0.12 2.78 -3.12
C PHE A 47 -1.26 2.09 -3.86
N LYS A 48 -1.21 2.03 -5.19
CA LYS A 48 -2.18 1.29 -6.01
C LYS A 48 -2.31 -0.16 -5.57
N GLY A 49 -1.21 -0.85 -5.34
CA GLY A 49 -1.16 -2.24 -4.92
C GLY A 49 -1.85 -2.48 -3.57
N ALA A 50 -1.60 -1.62 -2.58
CA ALA A 50 -2.25 -1.72 -1.27
C ALA A 50 -3.77 -1.57 -1.37
N ILE A 51 -4.25 -0.57 -2.13
CA ILE A 51 -5.69 -0.35 -2.30
C ILE A 51 -6.33 -1.49 -3.11
N ARG A 52 -5.70 -1.91 -4.21
CA ARG A 52 -6.19 -3.03 -5.03
C ARG A 52 -6.29 -4.32 -4.20
N SER A 53 -5.25 -4.64 -3.43
CA SER A 53 -5.22 -5.81 -2.56
C SER A 53 -6.31 -5.76 -1.50
N PHE A 54 -6.52 -4.61 -0.85
CA PHE A 54 -7.60 -4.43 0.11
C PHE A 54 -8.97 -4.71 -0.53
N VAL A 55 -9.23 -4.13 -1.71
CA VAL A 55 -10.51 -4.32 -2.41
C VAL A 55 -10.74 -5.79 -2.78
N ILE A 56 -9.72 -6.47 -3.31
CA ILE A 56 -9.81 -7.90 -3.63
C ILE A 56 -10.18 -8.71 -2.38
N ASN A 57 -9.44 -8.53 -1.29
CA ASN A 57 -9.62 -9.33 -0.08
C ASN A 57 -10.96 -9.07 0.62
N MET A 58 -11.43 -7.81 0.63
CA MET A 58 -12.63 -7.44 1.37
C MET A 58 -13.94 -7.66 0.61
N TYR A 59 -13.91 -7.62 -0.74
CA TYR A 59 -15.13 -7.65 -1.55
C TYR A 59 -15.23 -8.85 -2.50
N PHE A 60 -14.12 -9.51 -2.85
CA PHE A 60 -14.09 -10.56 -3.87
C PHE A 60 -13.51 -11.90 -3.40
N GLY A 61 -12.64 -11.89 -2.40
CA GLY A 61 -11.97 -13.11 -1.88
C GLY A 61 -10.80 -13.59 -2.76
N SER A 62 -10.87 -13.40 -4.07
CA SER A 62 -9.79 -13.75 -5.01
C SER A 62 -9.63 -12.72 -6.14
N GLU A 63 -8.45 -12.68 -6.76
CA GLU A 63 -8.21 -11.81 -7.92
C GLU A 63 -9.03 -12.24 -9.14
N SER A 64 -9.25 -13.55 -9.33
CA SER A 64 -10.12 -14.06 -10.40
C SER A 64 -11.55 -13.54 -10.29
N ASP A 65 -12.11 -13.50 -9.08
CA ASP A 65 -13.46 -13.00 -8.85
C ASP A 65 -13.53 -11.48 -9.05
N ALA A 66 -12.50 -10.75 -8.61
CA ALA A 66 -12.41 -9.31 -8.83
C ALA A 66 -12.36 -8.95 -10.33
N LEU A 67 -11.63 -9.74 -11.13
CA LEU A 67 -11.52 -9.56 -12.58
C LEU A 67 -12.84 -9.82 -13.33
N GLN A 68 -13.83 -10.46 -12.70
CA GLN A 68 -15.18 -10.62 -13.27
C GLN A 68 -16.10 -9.41 -13.00
N ASN A 69 -15.65 -8.43 -12.21
CA ASN A 69 -16.42 -7.21 -11.94
C ASN A 69 -16.01 -6.07 -12.88
N VAL A 70 -16.97 -5.57 -13.65
CA VAL A 70 -16.75 -4.51 -14.66
C VAL A 70 -16.21 -3.22 -14.02
N MET A 71 -16.74 -2.83 -12.86
CA MET A 71 -16.33 -1.60 -12.17
C MET A 71 -14.91 -1.71 -11.60
N PHE A 72 -14.55 -2.86 -11.02
CA PHE A 72 -13.20 -3.14 -10.55
C PHE A 72 -12.17 -3.03 -11.69
N CYS A 73 -12.44 -3.71 -12.81
CA CYS A 73 -11.58 -3.65 -14.00
C CYS A 73 -11.53 -2.24 -14.61
N THR A 74 -12.63 -1.47 -14.49
CA THR A 74 -12.68 -0.06 -14.90
C THR A 74 -11.74 0.81 -14.08
N LEU A 75 -11.77 0.66 -12.77
CA LEU A 75 -10.99 1.51 -11.85
C LEU A 75 -9.51 1.12 -11.83
N PHE A 76 -9.18 -0.17 -11.74
CA PHE A 76 -7.79 -0.63 -11.56
C PHE A 76 -7.10 -1.12 -12.84
N GLY A 77 -7.88 -1.44 -13.88
CA GLY A 77 -7.40 -2.11 -15.10
C GLY A 77 -7.47 -3.63 -15.02
N SER A 78 -7.39 -4.27 -16.18
CA SER A 78 -7.38 -5.73 -16.32
C SER A 78 -6.53 -6.19 -17.51
N ASP A 79 -6.07 -7.44 -17.43
CA ASP A 79 -5.45 -8.18 -18.52
C ASP A 79 -6.52 -8.93 -19.36
N ASP A 80 -6.07 -9.87 -20.19
CA ASP A 80 -6.89 -10.71 -21.06
C ASP A 80 -7.91 -11.58 -20.30
N LYS A 81 -7.71 -11.82 -18.99
CA LYS A 81 -8.60 -12.61 -18.13
C LYS A 81 -9.77 -11.81 -17.57
N GLY A 82 -9.71 -10.48 -17.63
CA GLY A 82 -10.77 -9.61 -17.13
C GLY A 82 -12.03 -9.61 -17.99
N VAL A 83 -13.20 -9.41 -17.37
CA VAL A 83 -14.49 -9.29 -18.08
C VAL A 83 -14.49 -8.16 -19.12
N THR A 84 -13.65 -7.15 -18.93
CA THR A 84 -13.48 -6.02 -19.86
C THR A 84 -12.32 -6.19 -20.84
N LYS A 85 -11.68 -7.37 -20.88
CA LYS A 85 -10.43 -7.65 -21.61
C LYS A 85 -9.28 -6.73 -21.18
N GLU A 86 -8.22 -6.67 -21.99
CA GLU A 86 -7.08 -5.79 -21.77
C GLU A 86 -7.51 -4.31 -21.75
N ARG A 87 -7.29 -3.64 -20.62
CA ARG A 87 -7.53 -2.21 -20.49
C ARG A 87 -6.68 -1.56 -19.41
N ALA A 88 -6.38 -0.28 -19.63
CA ALA A 88 -5.85 0.58 -18.59
C ALA A 88 -6.95 0.91 -17.56
N GLY A 89 -6.56 0.98 -16.28
CA GLY A 89 -7.42 1.47 -15.22
C GLY A 89 -7.58 2.98 -15.30
N GLU A 90 -8.74 3.48 -14.90
CA GLU A 90 -9.08 4.90 -14.92
C GLU A 90 -8.52 5.68 -13.71
N LEU A 91 -8.14 4.98 -12.63
CA LEU A 91 -7.52 5.61 -11.46
C LEU A 91 -6.02 5.85 -11.68
N ILE A 92 -5.59 7.09 -11.44
CA ILE A 92 -4.17 7.48 -11.49
C ILE A 92 -3.69 7.71 -10.05
N PHE A 93 -2.79 6.84 -9.60
CA PHE A 93 -2.18 6.91 -8.27
C PHE A 93 -0.83 7.63 -8.37
N PHE A 94 -0.68 8.73 -7.64
CA PHE A 94 0.59 9.45 -7.57
C PHE A 94 1.53 8.83 -6.53
N ASP A 95 2.82 9.11 -6.69
CA ASP A 95 3.79 8.93 -5.62
C ASP A 95 3.38 9.77 -4.41
N VAL A 96 3.54 9.19 -3.23
CA VAL A 96 3.09 9.79 -1.98
C VAL A 96 4.30 10.31 -1.24
N TYR A 97 4.37 11.63 -1.15
CA TYR A 97 5.46 12.36 -0.51
C TYR A 97 5.06 12.78 0.91
N PRO A 98 6.02 12.86 1.83
CA PRO A 98 5.76 13.39 3.16
C PRO A 98 5.49 14.90 3.07
N SER A 99 4.45 15.36 3.77
CA SER A 99 4.03 16.78 3.79
C SER A 99 4.99 17.67 4.58
N THR A 100 5.80 17.06 5.46
CA THR A 100 6.85 17.70 6.25
C THR A 100 8.11 16.85 6.20
N ALA A 101 9.24 17.38 6.64
CA ALA A 101 10.49 16.61 6.69
C ALA A 101 10.29 15.33 7.52
N PRO A 102 10.48 14.13 6.94
CA PRO A 102 10.20 12.87 7.61
C PRO A 102 11.23 12.61 8.72
N LYS A 103 10.77 12.06 9.85
CA LYS A 103 11.66 11.62 10.94
C LYS A 103 12.07 10.18 10.72
N ILE A 104 13.32 9.97 10.33
CA ILE A 104 13.90 8.64 10.12
C ILE A 104 14.47 8.14 11.46
N GLU A 105 14.04 6.98 11.92
CA GLU A 105 14.53 6.30 13.12
C GLU A 105 15.00 4.88 12.77
N MET A 106 16.05 4.41 13.45
CA MET A 106 16.47 3.01 13.36
C MET A 106 15.58 2.13 14.23
N ASP A 107 15.31 0.92 13.75
CA ASP A 107 14.61 -0.13 14.48
C ASP A 107 15.35 -1.46 14.35
N ILE A 108 15.03 -2.42 15.21
CA ILE A 108 15.75 -3.69 15.35
C ILE A 108 14.79 -4.86 15.16
N LEU A 109 15.23 -5.87 14.40
CA LEU A 109 14.58 -7.17 14.29
C LEU A 109 15.50 -8.26 14.79
N ASN A 110 14.99 -9.09 15.69
CA ASN A 110 15.67 -10.29 16.14
C ASN A 110 14.93 -11.53 15.59
N PRO A 111 15.27 -12.03 14.39
CA PRO A 111 14.74 -13.31 13.92
C PRO A 111 15.19 -14.42 14.87
N HIS A 112 14.23 -15.15 15.44
CA HIS A 112 14.51 -16.24 16.39
C HIS A 112 15.06 -17.50 15.72
N TYR A 113 14.75 -17.74 14.44
CA TYR A 113 15.11 -18.97 13.72
C TYR A 113 15.59 -18.71 12.28
N PRO A 114 16.68 -17.95 12.06
CA PRO A 114 17.13 -17.58 10.72
C PRO A 114 17.47 -18.81 9.85
N ASP A 115 18.05 -19.85 10.44
CA ASP A 115 18.50 -21.05 9.70
C ASP A 115 17.33 -21.96 9.29
N TYR A 116 16.25 -22.02 10.10
CA TYR A 116 15.05 -22.79 9.78
C TYR A 116 14.36 -22.29 8.50
N TYR A 117 14.34 -20.98 8.28
CA TYR A 117 13.71 -20.37 7.09
C TYR A 117 14.65 -20.26 5.88
N ARG A 118 15.96 -20.46 6.05
CA ARG A 118 16.96 -20.30 4.98
C ARG A 118 17.43 -21.62 4.38
N ASP A 119 17.45 -22.72 5.15
CA ASP A 119 18.02 -23.99 4.68
C ASP A 119 17.02 -24.88 3.94
N LYS A 120 17.49 -25.53 2.86
CA LYS A 120 16.72 -26.56 2.14
C LYS A 120 16.51 -27.85 2.96
N ASN A 121 17.33 -28.07 3.99
CA ASN A 121 17.21 -29.15 4.97
C ASN A 121 17.21 -28.53 6.39
N PRO A 122 16.05 -28.02 6.86
CA PRO A 122 15.99 -27.22 8.07
C PRO A 122 16.33 -28.05 9.31
N LYS A 123 17.26 -27.56 10.12
CA LYS A 123 17.43 -28.06 11.50
C LYS A 123 16.15 -27.75 12.29
N PRO A 124 15.68 -28.66 13.16
CA PRO A 124 14.50 -28.40 13.97
C PRO A 124 14.69 -27.11 14.78
N PRO A 125 13.63 -26.28 14.92
CA PRO A 125 13.68 -25.08 15.74
C PRO A 125 14.01 -25.50 17.18
N GLY A 126 15.01 -24.85 17.78
CA GLY A 126 15.37 -25.04 19.18
C GLY A 126 15.74 -23.72 19.82
N ASP A 127 15.30 -23.48 21.05
CA ASP A 127 15.41 -22.19 21.75
C ASP A 127 16.86 -21.80 22.18
N TYR A 128 17.88 -22.44 21.61
CA TYR A 128 19.30 -22.24 21.96
C TYR A 128 20.08 -21.37 20.96
N TYR A 129 19.42 -20.81 19.94
CA TYR A 129 20.06 -19.89 19.00
C TYR A 129 20.26 -18.51 19.62
N SER A 130 21.42 -17.90 19.40
CA SER A 130 21.67 -16.51 19.78
C SER A 130 20.88 -15.56 18.86
N PRO A 131 20.24 -14.51 19.40
CA PRO A 131 19.56 -13.53 18.56
C PRO A 131 20.59 -12.81 17.69
N VAL A 132 20.26 -12.62 16.41
CA VAL A 132 21.07 -11.84 15.47
C VAL A 132 20.33 -10.54 15.16
N PRO A 133 20.67 -9.42 15.82
CA PRO A 133 19.98 -8.15 15.59
C PRO A 133 20.20 -7.64 14.16
N VAL A 134 19.09 -7.35 13.47
CA VAL A 134 19.08 -6.75 12.14
C VAL A 134 18.48 -5.35 12.27
N ASN A 135 19.33 -4.34 12.11
CA ASN A 135 18.93 -2.95 12.12
C ASN A 135 18.33 -2.55 10.77
N PHE A 136 17.28 -1.73 10.78
CA PHE A 136 16.66 -1.18 9.58
C PHE A 136 16.07 0.21 9.84
N LEU A 137 15.85 0.99 8.78
CA LEU A 137 15.34 2.36 8.87
C LEU A 137 13.81 2.40 8.81
N THR A 138 13.21 3.30 9.57
CA THR A 138 11.76 3.51 9.61
C THR A 138 11.45 5.00 9.56
N VAL A 139 10.27 5.36 9.08
CA VAL A 139 9.73 6.73 9.21
C VAL A 139 8.67 6.75 10.29
N LYS A 140 8.72 7.76 11.17
CA LYS A 140 7.77 7.94 12.29
C LYS A 140 7.10 9.31 12.24
N ALA A 141 5.88 9.37 12.78
CA ALA A 141 5.15 10.62 13.05
C ALA A 141 5.20 11.62 11.88
N THR A 142 4.88 11.12 10.68
CA THR A 142 4.96 11.89 9.44
C THR A 142 3.59 11.88 8.77
N THR A 143 3.19 13.05 8.27
CA THR A 143 1.96 13.22 7.51
C THR A 143 2.25 13.06 6.02
N TYR A 144 1.34 12.44 5.30
CA TYR A 144 1.42 12.22 3.86
C TYR A 144 0.12 12.64 3.18
N ASN A 145 0.24 13.13 1.96
CA ASN A 145 -0.90 13.42 1.09
C ASN A 145 -1.05 12.29 0.08
N PHE A 146 -2.07 11.45 0.26
CA PHE A 146 -2.42 10.41 -0.70
C PHE A 146 -3.29 11.01 -1.81
N ILE A 147 -2.75 11.03 -3.03
CA ILE A 147 -3.38 11.70 -4.17
C ILE A 147 -3.79 10.67 -5.22
N VAL A 148 -5.08 10.68 -5.59
CA VAL A 148 -5.63 9.88 -6.68
C VAL A 148 -6.45 10.76 -7.60
N VAL A 149 -6.19 10.69 -8.90
CA VAL A 149 -7.06 11.32 -9.91
C VAL A 149 -8.09 10.30 -10.38
N LEU A 150 -9.35 10.73 -10.35
CA LEU A 150 -10.51 9.94 -10.79
C LEU A 150 -10.91 10.28 -12.24
N PRO A 151 -11.63 9.37 -12.92
CA PRO A 151 -12.25 9.68 -14.20
C PRO A 151 -13.25 10.86 -14.08
N LYS A 152 -13.61 11.46 -15.22
CA LYS A 152 -14.51 12.63 -15.28
C LYS A 152 -15.89 12.41 -14.67
N ASP A 153 -16.38 11.18 -14.74
CA ASP A 153 -17.63 10.74 -14.13
C ASP A 153 -17.45 10.27 -12.68
N GLY A 154 -16.33 10.63 -12.03
CA GLY A 154 -15.99 10.19 -10.67
C GLY A 154 -17.04 10.58 -9.62
N ASP A 155 -17.77 11.66 -9.87
CA ASP A 155 -18.83 12.19 -9.01
C ASP A 155 -20.24 11.79 -9.46
N ASN A 156 -20.37 11.07 -10.59
CA ASN A 156 -21.65 10.55 -11.04
C ASN A 156 -22.07 9.37 -10.13
N GLU A 157 -23.35 9.35 -9.79
CA GLU A 157 -23.92 8.20 -9.09
C GLU A 157 -23.99 6.99 -10.01
N PHE A 158 -23.70 5.83 -9.45
CA PHE A 158 -23.91 4.54 -10.08
C PHE A 158 -24.47 3.57 -9.05
N ASP A 159 -25.11 2.51 -9.54
CA ASP A 159 -25.62 1.41 -8.73
C ASP A 159 -24.83 0.14 -9.08
N ASP A 160 -24.17 -0.45 -8.09
CA ASP A 160 -23.42 -1.70 -8.22
C ASP A 160 -23.90 -2.71 -7.19
N LYS A 161 -23.92 -4.00 -7.57
CA LYS A 161 -24.41 -5.08 -6.71
C LYS A 161 -23.63 -5.24 -5.40
N ILE A 162 -22.36 -4.83 -5.36
CA ILE A 162 -21.46 -4.98 -4.21
C ILE A 162 -21.50 -3.73 -3.33
N TRP A 163 -21.49 -2.54 -3.94
CA TRP A 163 -21.33 -1.27 -3.22
C TRP A 163 -22.62 -0.43 -3.12
N GLY A 164 -23.70 -0.87 -3.76
CA GLY A 164 -24.97 -0.16 -3.84
C GLY A 164 -24.85 1.16 -4.61
N VAL A 165 -25.76 2.09 -4.30
CA VAL A 165 -25.79 3.41 -4.90
C VAL A 165 -24.74 4.32 -4.25
N THR A 166 -23.71 4.72 -5.01
CA THR A 166 -22.63 5.60 -4.54
C THR A 166 -21.95 6.32 -5.71
N THR A 167 -20.91 7.11 -5.43
CA THR A 167 -20.04 7.71 -6.46
C THR A 167 -18.64 7.09 -6.40
N LYS A 168 -17.92 7.07 -7.53
CA LYS A 168 -16.57 6.50 -7.58
C LYS A 168 -15.65 7.22 -6.60
N ARG A 169 -15.83 8.54 -6.45
CA ARG A 169 -15.08 9.37 -5.48
C ARG A 169 -15.31 8.93 -4.05
N LYS A 170 -16.57 8.77 -3.62
CA LYS A 170 -16.90 8.33 -2.26
C LYS A 170 -16.32 6.94 -1.98
N LEU A 171 -16.49 6.03 -2.94
CA LEU A 171 -16.02 4.65 -2.84
C LEU A 171 -14.48 4.57 -2.72
N VAL A 172 -13.75 5.27 -3.60
CA VAL A 172 -12.28 5.29 -3.58
C VAL A 172 -11.74 5.96 -2.32
N ASN A 173 -12.37 7.05 -1.85
CA ASN A 173 -12.02 7.70 -0.59
C ASN A 173 -12.17 6.74 0.61
N GLU A 174 -13.25 5.95 0.63
CA GLU A 174 -13.46 4.92 1.66
C GLU A 174 -12.40 3.82 1.59
N TRP A 175 -12.12 3.31 0.38
CA TRP A 175 -11.10 2.28 0.18
C TRP A 175 -9.72 2.73 0.65
N ILE A 176 -9.30 3.96 0.32
CA ILE A 176 -8.00 4.49 0.75
C ILE A 176 -7.93 4.53 2.28
N GLY A 177 -8.94 5.12 2.93
CA GLY A 177 -8.96 5.22 4.40
C GLY A 177 -8.96 3.84 5.09
N LYS A 178 -9.78 2.90 4.61
CA LYS A 178 -9.87 1.55 5.20
C LYS A 178 -8.64 0.69 4.90
N ALA A 179 -8.13 0.72 3.67
CA ALA A 179 -6.94 -0.05 3.31
C ALA A 179 -5.72 0.38 4.13
N LEU A 180 -5.48 1.69 4.26
CA LEU A 180 -4.29 2.19 4.96
C LEU A 180 -4.37 2.02 6.48
N SER A 181 -5.58 1.98 7.05
CA SER A 181 -5.79 1.68 8.47
C SER A 181 -5.76 0.17 8.78
N ILE A 182 -6.36 -0.68 7.93
CA ILE A 182 -6.56 -2.12 8.20
C ILE A 182 -5.49 -3.02 7.57
N PHE A 183 -4.93 -2.65 6.42
CA PHE A 183 -3.87 -3.43 5.77
C PHE A 183 -2.52 -2.73 5.96
N GLY A 184 -2.51 -1.40 5.87
CA GLY A 184 -1.29 -0.63 5.82
C GLY A 184 -0.57 -0.75 4.48
N ILE A 185 0.56 -0.06 4.39
CA ILE A 185 1.40 -0.01 3.19
C ILE A 185 2.88 -0.09 3.56
N GLY A 186 3.63 -0.80 2.74
CA GLY A 186 5.06 -1.03 2.93
C GLY A 186 5.38 -2.43 3.45
N ALA A 187 6.52 -2.56 4.10
CA ALA A 187 6.99 -3.80 4.70
C ALA A 187 6.43 -3.99 6.11
N LYS A 188 6.37 -5.24 6.55
CA LYS A 188 6.05 -5.61 7.95
C LYS A 188 4.67 -5.15 8.43
N THR A 189 3.73 -5.00 7.50
CA THR A 189 2.33 -4.64 7.80
C THR A 189 1.62 -5.64 8.70
N ALA A 190 2.01 -6.92 8.66
CA ALA A 190 1.49 -7.98 9.52
C ALA A 190 1.81 -7.77 11.02
N VAL A 191 2.90 -7.04 11.33
CA VAL A 191 3.31 -6.71 12.70
C VAL A 191 3.08 -5.24 13.03
N GLY A 192 2.21 -4.55 12.27
CA GLY A 192 1.70 -3.22 12.59
C GLY A 192 2.42 -2.03 11.95
N TYR A 193 3.44 -2.26 11.11
CA TYR A 193 4.07 -1.17 10.37
C TYR A 193 3.16 -0.64 9.25
N GLY A 194 3.36 0.62 8.86
CA GLY A 194 2.73 1.15 7.65
C GLY A 194 1.25 1.48 7.80
N ARG A 195 0.74 1.64 9.03
CA ARG A 195 -0.65 2.00 9.31
C ARG A 195 -0.84 3.51 9.38
N PHE A 196 -2.00 3.95 8.89
CA PHE A 196 -2.33 5.37 8.81
C PHE A 196 -3.75 5.63 9.32
N SER A 197 -3.91 6.78 9.96
CA SER A 197 -5.19 7.33 10.39
C SER A 197 -5.39 8.74 9.87
N LYS A 198 -6.64 9.19 9.90
CA LYS A 198 -6.99 10.59 9.61
C LYS A 198 -6.33 11.50 10.62
N ILE A 199 -5.90 12.67 10.16
CA ILE A 199 -5.41 13.73 11.04
C ILE A 199 -6.61 14.22 11.86
N ASN A 200 -6.49 14.14 13.18
CA ASN A 200 -7.45 14.73 14.12
C ASN A 200 -7.29 16.24 14.20
#